data_AF-A0A2V6KSI4-F1
#
_entry.id   AF-A0A2V6KSI4-F1
#
_cell.length_a   1.000
_cell.length_b   1.000
_cell.length_c   1.000
_cell.angle_alpha   90.00
_cell.angle_beta   90.00
_cell.angle_gamma   90.00
#
_symmetry.space_group_name_H-M   'P 1'
#
loop_
_entity.id
_entity.type
_entity.pdbx_description
1 polymer ?
#
loop_
_entity_poly.entity_id
_entity_poly.type
_entity_poly.pdbx_seq_one_letter_code
_entity_poly.pdbx_strand_id
1 'polypeptide(L)'
;MKYALLVHQPQELFEQRDPAAAAAGKAYGEALRAAGVVVVAAGLQPPQSATMVSVRDGKRQVHDGPYAETKEFLGGFVIIDVPDLDAALEWAARHPWAANSAVEVRPLFAYS
;
A
#
# COMPACT_ATOMS: atom_id res chain seq x y z
N MET A 1 -7.09 -1.65 -16.88
CA MET A 1 -7.37 -0.47 -16.04
C MET A 1 -6.49 -0.53 -14.81
N LYS A 2 -5.90 0.60 -14.40
CA LYS A 2 -4.97 0.60 -13.26
C LYS A 2 -5.69 0.86 -11.95
N TYR A 3 -5.37 0.07 -10.93
CA TYR A 3 -5.89 0.22 -9.57
C TYR A 3 -4.75 0.24 -8.56
N ALA A 4 -4.85 1.09 -7.54
CA ALA A 4 -4.02 1.06 -6.37
C ALA A 4 -4.70 0.22 -5.29
N LEU A 5 -3.97 -0.74 -4.75
CA LEU A 5 -4.27 -1.47 -3.53
C LEU A 5 -3.44 -0.83 -2.42
N LEU A 6 -4.08 -0.09 -1.53
CA LEU A 6 -3.44 0.61 -0.41
C LEU A 6 -3.63 -0.19 0.86
N VAL A 7 -2.53 -0.67 1.44
CA VAL A 7 -2.55 -1.55 2.61
C VAL A 7 -2.39 -0.70 3.85
N HIS A 8 -3.46 -0.55 4.62
CA HIS A 8 -3.46 0.15 5.90
C HIS A 8 -3.29 -0.86 7.01
N GLN A 9 -2.37 -0.63 7.95
CA GLN A 9 -2.10 -1.54 9.07
C GLN A 9 -1.87 -0.78 10.38
N PRO A 10 -2.17 -1.38 11.55
CA PRO A 10 -1.84 -0.81 12.85
C PRO A 10 -0.33 -0.59 13.02
N GLN A 11 0.05 0.39 13.83
CA GLN A 11 1.45 0.71 14.09
C GLN A 11 2.26 -0.50 14.61
N GLU A 12 1.61 -1.36 15.40
CA GLU A 12 2.22 -2.54 16.02
C GLU A 12 2.72 -3.55 14.98
N LEU A 13 2.13 -3.57 13.77
CA LEU A 13 2.52 -4.49 12.71
C LEU A 13 3.76 -4.03 11.92
N PHE A 14 4.19 -2.77 12.07
CA PHE A 14 5.43 -2.28 11.43
C PHE A 14 6.70 -2.78 12.14
N GLU A 15 6.63 -2.93 13.47
CA GLU A 15 7.74 -3.38 14.30
C GLU A 15 7.83 -4.91 14.37
N GLN A 16 6.73 -5.60 14.09
CA GLN A 16 6.65 -7.06 14.14
C GLN A 16 7.24 -7.69 12.88
N ARG A 17 8.43 -8.27 13.02
CA ARG A 17 9.05 -9.12 11.99
C ARG A 17 8.56 -10.55 12.13
N ASP A 18 7.34 -10.83 11.70
CA ASP A 18 6.83 -12.20 11.59
C ASP A 18 7.36 -12.86 10.28
N PRO A 19 8.19 -13.92 10.36
CA PRO A 19 8.67 -14.64 9.18
C PRO A 19 7.54 -15.22 8.32
N ALA A 20 6.41 -15.61 8.92
CA ALA A 20 5.28 -16.14 8.18
C ALA A 20 4.60 -15.05 7.34
N ALA A 21 4.34 -13.88 7.94
CA ALA A 21 3.84 -12.71 7.21
C ALA A 21 4.80 -12.28 6.07
N ALA A 22 6.11 -12.28 6.32
CA ALA A 22 7.11 -11.97 5.29
C ALA A 22 7.07 -12.98 4.12
N ALA A 23 6.96 -14.27 4.41
CA ALA A 23 6.83 -15.31 3.39
C ALA A 23 5.52 -15.17 2.59
N ALA A 24 4.40 -14.88 3.26
CA ALA A 24 3.12 -14.67 2.62
C ALA A 24 3.15 -13.45 1.68
N GLY A 25 3.75 -12.33 2.12
CA GLY A 25 3.95 -11.15 1.28
C GLY A 25 4.80 -11.44 0.04
N LYS A 26 5.87 -12.23 0.19
CA LYS A 26 6.71 -12.68 -0.94
C LYS A 26 5.90 -13.53 -1.93
N ALA A 27 5.16 -14.52 -1.44
CA ALA A 27 4.34 -15.41 -2.26
C ALA A 27 3.24 -14.63 -3.02
N TYR A 28 2.60 -13.66 -2.36
CA TYR A 28 1.62 -12.78 -3.00
C TYR A 28 2.26 -11.95 -4.13
N GLY A 29 3.42 -11.36 -3.87
CA GLY A 29 4.18 -10.64 -4.90
C GLY A 29 4.62 -11.51 -6.07
N GLU A 30 4.95 -12.79 -5.83
CA GLU A 30 5.25 -13.76 -6.89
C GLU A 30 4.01 -14.11 -7.72
N ALA A 31 2.86 -14.32 -7.08
CA ALA A 31 1.60 -14.60 -7.76
C ALA A 31 1.15 -13.44 -8.66
N LEU A 32 1.28 -12.20 -8.18
CA LEU A 32 1.02 -11.00 -8.97
C LEU A 32 1.91 -10.88 -10.22
N ARG A 33 3.20 -11.19 -10.08
CA ARG A 33 4.15 -11.20 -11.21
C ARG A 33 3.87 -12.32 -12.19
N ALA A 34 3.59 -13.52 -11.69
CA ALA A 34 3.26 -14.68 -12.51
C ALA A 34 1.98 -14.45 -13.34
N ALA A 35 1.01 -13.74 -12.77
CA ALA A 35 -0.21 -13.35 -13.48
C ALA A 35 -0.02 -12.18 -14.46
N GLY A 36 1.13 -11.49 -14.43
CA GLY A 36 1.41 -10.35 -15.31
C GLY A 36 0.58 -9.09 -15.03
N VAL A 37 -0.03 -9.00 -13.85
CA VAL A 37 -0.95 -7.89 -13.50
C VAL A 37 -0.30 -6.77 -12.71
N VAL A 38 0.87 -6.99 -12.09
CA VAL A 38 1.54 -5.96 -11.28
C VAL A 38 2.30 -4.96 -12.13
N VAL A 39 2.04 -3.69 -11.89
CA VAL A 39 2.81 -2.56 -12.41
C VAL A 39 3.97 -2.25 -11.46
N VAL A 40 3.68 -2.09 -10.17
CA VAL A 40 4.68 -1.85 -9.12
C VAL A 40 4.11 -2.23 -7.75
N ALA A 41 4.97 -2.64 -6.82
CA ALA A 41 4.60 -2.94 -5.44
C ALA A 41 5.73 -2.56 -4.49
N ALA A 42 5.40 -2.03 -3.31
CA ALA A 42 6.36 -1.76 -2.25
C ALA A 42 5.70 -1.78 -0.87
N GLY A 43 6.44 -2.30 0.12
CA GLY A 43 6.20 -2.03 1.53
C GLY A 43 6.86 -0.72 1.93
N LEU A 44 6.20 0.04 2.79
CA LEU A 44 6.71 1.29 3.34
C LEU A 44 7.42 1.02 4.68
N GLN A 45 8.39 1.86 5.00
CA GLN A 45 9.03 1.89 6.31
C GLN A 45 8.03 2.38 7.37
N PRO A 46 8.32 2.20 8.69
CA PRO A 46 7.45 2.69 9.76
C PRO A 46 7.04 4.16 9.59
N PRO A 47 5.84 4.57 10.01
CA PRO A 47 5.32 5.93 9.77
C PRO A 47 6.23 7.04 10.31
N GLN A 48 7.04 6.75 11.33
CA GLN A 48 8.04 7.67 11.90
C GLN A 48 9.18 8.01 10.93
N SER A 49 9.40 7.20 9.89
CA SER A 49 10.36 7.48 8.83
C SER A 49 9.84 8.47 7.77
N ALA A 50 8.55 8.80 7.81
CA ALA A 50 7.96 9.73 6.87
C ALA A 50 8.45 11.16 7.12
N THR A 51 8.51 11.94 6.04
CA THR A 51 8.73 13.38 6.09
C THR A 51 7.68 14.02 5.20
N MET A 52 6.92 14.94 5.77
CA MET A 52 5.84 15.61 5.09
C MET A 52 6.28 16.99 4.64
N VAL A 53 5.91 17.36 3.42
CA VAL A 53 6.19 18.67 2.83
C VAL A 53 4.89 19.32 2.37
N SER A 54 4.76 20.63 2.61
CA SER A 54 3.71 21.45 2.03
C SER A 54 4.26 22.80 1.57
N VAL A 55 3.62 23.43 0.59
CA VAL A 55 3.97 24.77 0.11
C VAL A 55 2.73 25.65 0.22
N ARG A 56 2.82 26.71 1.03
CA ARG A 56 1.75 27.70 1.22
C ARG A 56 2.34 29.10 1.03
N ASP A 57 1.67 29.91 0.21
CA ASP A 57 2.12 31.28 -0.13
C ASP A 57 3.58 31.33 -0.59
N GLY A 58 3.99 30.36 -1.41
CA GLY A 58 5.37 30.25 -1.92
C GLY A 58 6.41 29.80 -0.89
N LYS A 59 6.01 29.50 0.35
CA LYS A 59 6.91 29.05 1.41
C LYS A 59 6.80 27.55 1.63
N ARG A 60 7.95 26.86 1.59
CA ARG A 60 8.06 25.43 1.90
C ARG A 60 8.06 25.21 3.41
N GLN A 61 7.19 24.32 3.87
CA GLN A 61 7.13 23.81 5.24
C GLN A 61 7.41 22.31 5.22
N VAL A 62 8.25 21.84 6.15
CA VAL A 62 8.61 20.43 6.30
C VAL A 62 8.39 20.03 7.75
N HIS A 63 7.79 18.86 7.96
CA HIS A 63 7.65 18.25 9.27
C HIS A 63 7.95 16.76 9.19
N ASP A 64 8.54 16.23 10.27
CA ASP A 64 8.83 14.81 10.40
C ASP A 64 7.57 14.06 10.84
N GLY A 65 7.47 12.80 10.41
CA GLY A 65 6.34 11.94 10.71
C GLY A 65 5.28 11.87 9.59
N PRO A 66 4.23 11.05 9.81
CA PRO A 66 3.17 10.80 8.83
C PRO A 66 2.24 12.01 8.69
N TYR A 67 1.47 12.05 7.60
CA TYR A 67 0.50 13.12 7.33
C TYR A 67 -0.55 13.30 8.45
N ALA A 68 -1.07 12.19 8.97
CA ALA A 68 -2.06 12.18 10.03
C ALA A 68 -1.65 11.18 11.10
N GLU A 69 -1.82 11.56 12.37
CA GLU A 69 -1.72 10.64 13.50
C GLU A 69 -3.03 9.85 13.59
N THR A 70 -3.01 8.62 13.11
CA THR A 70 -4.16 7.71 13.03
C THR A 70 -3.87 6.42 13.78
N LYS A 71 -4.90 5.58 13.97
CA LYS A 71 -4.71 4.23 14.53
C LYS A 71 -4.11 3.25 13.53
N GLU A 72 -4.28 3.51 12.24
CA GLU A 72 -3.77 2.70 11.13
C GLU A 72 -3.03 3.58 10.15
N PHE A 73 -1.89 3.11 9.64
CA PHE A 73 -1.03 3.84 8.72
C PHE A 73 -0.89 3.07 7.41
N LEU A 74 -0.60 3.79 6.32
CA LEU A 74 -0.26 3.16 5.04
C LEU A 74 1.05 2.39 5.20
N GLY A 75 0.97 1.06 5.17
CA GLY A 75 2.11 0.14 5.31
C GLY A 75 2.67 -0.34 3.98
N GLY A 76 1.93 -0.18 2.89
CA GLY A 76 2.38 -0.60 1.57
C GLY A 76 1.37 -0.29 0.50
N PHE A 77 1.79 -0.46 -0.75
CA PHE A 77 0.92 -0.32 -1.89
C PHE A 77 1.28 -1.30 -3.00
N VAL A 78 0.28 -1.62 -3.82
CA VAL A 78 0.43 -2.34 -5.08
C VAL A 78 -0.36 -1.59 -6.14
N ILE A 79 0.24 -1.34 -7.30
CA ILE A 79 -0.47 -0.90 -8.49
C ILE A 79 -0.60 -2.11 -9.41
N ILE A 80 -1.84 -2.45 -9.77
CA ILE A 80 -2.16 -3.54 -10.70
C ILE A 80 -2.88 -3.01 -11.94
N ASP A 81 -2.71 -3.69 -13.08
CA ASP A 81 -3.44 -3.46 -14.32
C ASP A 81 -4.33 -4.68 -14.60
N VAL A 82 -5.64 -4.49 -14.43
CA VAL A 82 -6.67 -5.54 -14.50
C VAL A 82 -7.90 -5.00 -15.25
N PRO A 83 -8.78 -5.85 -15.79
CA PRO A 83 -9.87 -5.38 -16.67
C PRO A 83 -10.85 -4.42 -15.97
N ASP A 84 -11.15 -4.65 -14.69
CA ASP A 84 -12.20 -3.95 -13.96
C ASP A 84 -11.98 -3.95 -12.42
N LEU A 85 -12.93 -3.36 -11.70
CA LEU A 85 -12.91 -3.25 -10.24
C LEU A 85 -13.07 -4.63 -9.57
N ASP A 86 -13.87 -5.51 -10.14
CA ASP A 86 -14.11 -6.84 -9.57
C ASP A 86 -12.82 -7.66 -9.56
N ALA A 87 -12.09 -7.67 -10.68
CA ALA A 87 -10.76 -8.26 -10.75
C ALA A 87 -9.78 -7.62 -9.74
N ALA A 88 -9.85 -6.29 -9.55
CA ALA A 88 -9.01 -5.61 -8.56
C ALA A 88 -9.34 -6.03 -7.12
N LEU A 89 -10.63 -6.16 -6.79
CA LEU A 89 -11.12 -6.61 -5.49
C LEU A 89 -10.72 -8.07 -5.22
N GLU A 90 -10.73 -8.95 -6.22
CA GLU A 90 -10.22 -10.30 -6.07
C GLU A 90 -8.73 -10.32 -5.70
N TRP A 91 -7.91 -9.49 -6.33
CA TRP A 91 -6.49 -9.37 -5.98
C TRP A 91 -6.28 -8.73 -4.62
N ALA A 92 -7.13 -7.77 -4.22
CA ALA A 92 -7.11 -7.17 -2.90
C ALA A 92 -7.42 -8.20 -1.81
N ALA A 93 -8.45 -9.03 -2.00
CA ALA A 93 -8.86 -10.07 -1.05
C ALA A 93 -7.81 -11.17 -0.86
N ARG A 94 -6.95 -11.40 -1.87
CA ARG A 94 -5.82 -12.35 -1.80
C ARG A 94 -4.61 -11.78 -1.03
N HIS A 95 -4.60 -10.49 -0.72
CA HIS A 95 -3.49 -9.87 -0.01
C HIS A 95 -3.36 -10.47 1.40
N PRO A 96 -2.16 -10.89 1.86
CA PRO A 96 -2.01 -11.56 3.16
C PRO A 96 -2.52 -10.76 4.35
N TRP A 97 -2.46 -9.43 4.26
CA TRP A 97 -2.94 -8.52 5.31
C TRP A 97 -4.45 -8.22 5.25
N ALA A 98 -5.18 -8.68 4.23
CA ALA A 98 -6.62 -8.39 4.10
C ALA A 98 -7.47 -8.99 5.24
N ALA A 99 -6.97 -10.02 5.93
CA ALA A 99 -7.66 -10.66 7.06
C ALA A 99 -7.51 -9.89 8.39
N ASN A 100 -6.39 -9.16 8.56
CA ASN A 100 -6.02 -8.53 9.83
C ASN A 100 -5.88 -7.01 9.71
N SER A 101 -6.13 -6.45 8.52
CA SER A 101 -5.95 -5.05 8.20
C SER A 101 -6.82 -4.68 6.99
N ALA A 102 -6.79 -3.41 6.55
CA ALA A 102 -7.61 -2.94 5.44
C ALA A 102 -6.80 -2.82 4.15
N VAL A 103 -7.37 -3.30 3.04
CA VAL A 103 -6.85 -3.05 1.68
C VAL A 103 -7.85 -2.17 0.93
N GLU A 104 -7.53 -0.89 0.78
CA GLU A 104 -8.35 0.06 0.04
C GLU A 104 -8.04 -0.05 -1.46
N VAL A 105 -9.08 -0.25 -2.27
CA VAL A 105 -8.96 -0.34 -3.74
C VAL A 105 -9.39 0.99 -4.36
N ARG A 106 -8.48 1.65 -5.09
CA ARG A 106 -8.76 2.92 -5.78
C ARG A 106 -8.44 2.83 -7.27
N PRO A 107 -9.35 3.23 -8.18
CA PRO A 107 -8.99 3.39 -9.58
C PRO A 107 -8.00 4.55 -9.76
N LEU A 108 -7.04 4.40 -10.68
CA LEU A 108 -6.14 5.48 -11.10
C LEU A 108 -6.73 6.23 -12.29
N PHE A 109 -6.53 7.54 -12.31
CA PHE A 109 -6.73 8.33 -13.53
C PHE A 109 -5.69 7.94 -14.58
N ALA A 110 -6.11 7.94 -15.85
CA ALA A 110 -5.19 7.85 -16.98
C ALA A 110 -4.71 9.28 -17.31
N TYR A 111 -3.49 9.63 -16.87
CA TYR A 111 -2.85 10.91 -17.22
C TYR A 111 -1.80 10.78 -18.33
N SER A 112 -1.76 9.61 -19.01
CA SER A 112 -0.86 9.32 -20.14
C SER A 112 -1.58 9.48 -21.47
#